data_AF-A0A0N7YLH7-F1
#
_entry.id   AF-A0A0N7YLH7-F1
#
_cell.length_a   1.000
_cell.length_b   1.000
_cell.length_c   1.000
_cell.angle_alpha   90.00
_cell.angle_beta   90.00
_cell.angle_gamma   90.00
#
_symmetry.space_group_name_H-M   'P 1'
#
loop_
_entity.id
_entity.type
_entity.pdbx_description
1 polymer ?
#
loop_
_entity_poly.entity_id
_entity_poly.type
_entity_poly.pdbx_seq_one_letter_code
_entity_poly.pdbx_strand_id
1 'polypeptide(L)'
;MVSVSRTMVAGTSLATILQNRQSACGSPATGGSSQVIRPAHGAHGLGCYRAGRTGASTRPARRAAAPARARPRGGHAHGSAGHRAAGSLSWAVIPFAHNREFCTMATTRTAKTHWEGNLLEGKGTVALESSKVGTYDVNWPARAEQPNGVTSPEELIAAAHSSCYSMAFSHGLAGKGYTVEALDTQADVTFQPGEGITGIALTVKARVPGLSEEDFQAAAQDAKANCPVSQALAGVKNITLAAELI
;
A
#
# COMPACT_ATOMS: atom_id res chain seq x y z
N MET A 1 -34.08 -53.76 21.84
CA MET A 1 -33.10 -52.66 21.97
C MET A 1 -32.18 -52.70 20.77
N VAL A 2 -32.40 -51.84 19.77
CA VAL A 2 -31.55 -51.74 18.58
C VAL A 2 -30.69 -50.48 18.76
N SER A 3 -29.38 -50.68 18.88
CA SER A 3 -28.39 -49.60 19.02
C SER A 3 -28.04 -49.08 17.62
N VAL A 4 -28.28 -47.80 17.37
CA VAL A 4 -27.89 -47.11 16.14
C VAL A 4 -26.62 -46.33 16.43
N SER A 5 -25.47 -46.82 15.95
CA SER A 5 -24.21 -46.08 16.00
C SER A 5 -24.21 -44.96 14.96
N ARG A 6 -24.15 -43.72 15.46
CA ARG A 6 -23.98 -42.49 14.66
C ARG A 6 -22.49 -42.33 14.32
N THR A 7 -22.13 -42.43 13.05
CA THR A 7 -20.80 -42.04 12.58
C THR A 7 -20.76 -40.52 12.43
N MET A 8 -20.02 -39.83 13.31
CA MET A 8 -19.68 -38.40 13.15
C MET A 8 -18.64 -38.25 12.04
N VAL A 9 -18.96 -37.50 10.99
CA VAL A 9 -17.97 -36.97 10.05
C VAL A 9 -17.46 -35.65 10.63
N ALA A 10 -16.18 -35.63 11.02
CA ALA A 10 -15.52 -34.44 11.52
C ALA A 10 -15.34 -33.42 10.38
N GLY A 11 -16.07 -32.30 10.45
CA GLY A 11 -15.87 -31.15 9.57
C GLY A 11 -14.55 -30.46 9.91
N THR A 12 -13.62 -30.47 8.96
CA THR A 12 -12.34 -29.76 9.07
C THR A 12 -12.58 -28.26 8.92
N SER A 13 -12.24 -27.46 9.94
CA SER A 13 -12.40 -26.00 9.92
C SER A 13 -11.50 -25.34 8.87
N LEU A 14 -11.94 -24.20 8.32
CA LEU A 14 -11.21 -23.38 7.34
C LEU A 14 -9.79 -23.03 7.81
N ALA A 15 -9.59 -22.90 9.13
CA ALA A 15 -8.28 -22.67 9.74
C ALA A 15 -7.29 -23.83 9.49
N THR A 16 -7.78 -25.08 9.52
CA THR A 16 -6.94 -26.26 9.27
C THR A 16 -6.56 -26.38 7.79
N ILE A 17 -7.41 -25.90 6.86
CA ILE A 17 -7.10 -25.87 5.42
C ILE A 17 -5.99 -24.86 5.11
N LEU A 18 -5.96 -23.72 5.80
CA LEU A 18 -4.90 -22.71 5.66
C LEU A 18 -3.58 -23.16 6.31
N GLN A 19 -3.63 -23.81 7.48
CA GLN A 19 -2.43 -24.38 8.11
C GLN A 19 -1.79 -25.49 7.26
N ASN A 20 -2.59 -26.39 6.68
CA ASN A 20 -2.06 -27.49 5.87
C ASN A 20 -1.39 -27.03 4.56
N ARG A 21 -1.80 -25.87 4.02
CA ARG A 21 -1.18 -25.31 2.81
C ARG A 21 0.15 -24.60 3.09
N GLN A 22 0.36 -24.08 4.30
CA GLN A 22 1.66 -23.51 4.70
C GLN A 22 2.74 -24.58 4.91
N SER A 23 2.35 -25.78 5.39
CA SER A 23 3.27 -26.90 5.62
C SER A 23 3.90 -27.51 4.36
N ALA A 24 3.36 -27.23 3.17
CA ALA A 24 3.89 -27.72 1.90
C ALA A 24 5.04 -26.86 1.32
N CYS A 25 5.30 -25.68 1.91
CA CYS A 25 6.44 -24.85 1.55
C CYS A 25 7.63 -25.18 2.45
N GLY A 26 8.48 -26.10 2.01
CA GLY A 26 9.69 -26.50 2.73
C GLY A 26 10.56 -25.31 3.13
N SER A 27 11.03 -25.31 4.38
CA SER A 27 12.04 -24.38 4.87
C SER A 27 13.38 -24.62 4.16
N PRO A 28 14.14 -23.59 3.77
CA PRO A 28 15.51 -23.80 3.32
C PRO A 28 16.39 -24.19 4.51
N ALA A 29 17.05 -25.35 4.36
CA ALA A 29 17.98 -25.91 5.31
C ALA A 29 19.19 -24.98 5.55
N THR A 30 19.59 -24.91 6.81
CA THR A 30 20.86 -24.40 7.31
C THR A 30 22.06 -25.13 6.67
N GLY A 31 23.07 -24.38 6.18
CA GLY A 31 24.39 -24.93 5.91
C GLY A 31 25.21 -24.13 4.89
N GLY A 32 26.26 -23.44 5.36
CA GLY A 32 27.23 -22.78 4.48
C GLY A 32 28.20 -21.88 5.26
N SER A 33 29.28 -22.49 5.75
CA SER A 33 30.42 -21.85 6.41
C SER A 33 31.36 -21.14 5.42
N SER A 34 32.18 -20.22 5.97
CA SER A 34 33.41 -19.63 5.40
C SER A 34 33.20 -18.56 4.30
N GLN A 35 33.75 -17.33 4.33
CA GLN A 35 34.94 -16.80 5.00
C GLN A 35 34.80 -15.29 5.30
N VAL A 36 35.46 -14.86 6.37
CA VAL A 36 35.70 -13.46 6.75
C VAL A 36 36.79 -12.87 5.83
N ILE A 37 36.42 -11.89 5.00
CA ILE A 37 37.39 -11.07 4.26
C ILE A 37 37.72 -9.84 5.11
N ARG A 38 38.99 -9.72 5.52
CA ARG A 38 39.56 -8.55 6.21
C ARG A 38 39.75 -7.40 5.19
N PRO A 39 39.45 -6.13 5.53
CA PRO A 39 39.86 -5.01 4.71
C PRO A 39 41.33 -4.65 4.97
N ALA A 40 42.08 -4.44 3.90
CA ALA A 40 43.43 -3.89 3.92
C ALA A 40 43.39 -2.36 4.02
N HIS A 41 44.30 -1.81 4.82
CA HIS A 41 44.58 -0.38 4.93
C HIS A 41 45.13 0.20 3.61
N GLY A 42 44.71 1.43 3.29
CA GLY A 42 45.30 2.28 2.26
C GLY A 42 44.94 3.74 2.50
N ALA A 43 45.89 4.49 3.04
CA ALA A 43 45.81 5.92 3.30
C ALA A 43 46.34 6.75 2.11
N HIS A 44 45.98 8.04 2.13
CA HIS A 44 46.53 9.18 1.39
C HIS A 44 45.89 9.57 0.04
N GLY A 45 45.32 10.78 0.04
CA GLY A 45 44.88 11.52 -1.15
C GLY A 45 44.29 12.88 -0.77
N LEU A 46 45.18 13.86 -0.59
CA LEU A 46 44.89 15.29 -0.30
C LEU A 46 44.30 16.04 -1.51
N GLY A 47 43.44 17.03 -1.23
CA GLY A 47 43.22 18.24 -2.04
C GLY A 47 42.24 18.09 -3.22
N CYS A 48 41.34 19.01 -3.55
CA CYS A 48 41.25 20.43 -3.25
C CYS A 48 39.78 20.90 -3.36
N TYR A 49 39.37 21.77 -2.43
CA TYR A 49 38.22 22.66 -2.56
C TYR A 49 38.58 23.82 -3.49
N ARG A 50 37.71 24.19 -4.44
CA ARG A 50 37.50 25.60 -4.80
C ARG A 50 36.15 25.84 -5.46
N ALA A 51 35.43 26.80 -4.88
CA ALA A 51 34.20 27.39 -5.37
C ALA A 51 34.43 28.29 -6.60
N GLY A 52 33.39 28.49 -7.41
CA GLY A 52 33.33 29.52 -8.43
C GLY A 52 31.88 29.77 -8.88
N ARG A 53 31.30 30.88 -8.41
CA ARG A 53 29.99 31.42 -8.81
C ARG A 53 30.06 32.14 -10.18
N THR A 54 28.86 32.38 -10.72
CA THR A 54 28.39 33.54 -11.54
C THR A 54 28.29 33.39 -13.06
N GLY A 55 27.17 33.90 -13.60
CA GLY A 55 26.84 34.06 -15.02
C GLY A 55 25.36 33.76 -15.31
N ALA A 56 24.41 34.60 -14.92
CA ALA A 56 23.80 35.66 -15.75
C ALA A 56 23.23 35.19 -17.11
N SER A 57 21.90 35.11 -17.20
CA SER A 57 21.00 35.92 -18.05
C SER A 57 21.05 35.69 -19.56
N THR A 58 19.93 35.24 -20.15
CA THR A 58 19.18 36.01 -21.17
C THR A 58 17.84 35.32 -21.56
N ARG A 59 16.94 36.16 -22.07
CA ARG A 59 15.48 36.03 -22.27
C ARG A 59 15.03 35.11 -23.43
N PRO A 60 13.71 34.81 -23.53
CA PRO A 60 13.14 33.81 -24.43
C PRO A 60 12.73 34.37 -25.80
N ALA A 61 12.71 33.52 -26.82
CA ALA A 61 12.10 33.81 -28.12
C ALA A 61 10.82 32.96 -28.32
N ARG A 62 9.74 33.68 -28.67
CA ARG A 62 8.41 33.19 -29.05
C ARG A 62 8.36 32.67 -30.50
N ARG A 63 7.20 32.07 -30.82
CA ARG A 63 6.53 31.89 -32.13
C ARG A 63 6.88 30.57 -32.85
N ALA A 64 5.98 29.86 -33.52
CA ALA A 64 4.56 30.07 -33.85
C ALA A 64 3.88 28.73 -34.14
N ALA A 65 2.55 28.72 -34.06
CA ALA A 65 1.65 27.63 -34.39
C ALA A 65 1.25 27.59 -35.89
N ALA A 66 0.62 26.46 -36.25
CA ALA A 66 -0.38 26.21 -37.32
C ALA A 66 0.11 25.47 -38.60
N PRO A 67 -0.78 24.82 -39.39
CA PRO A 67 -2.12 24.27 -39.10
C PRO A 67 -2.36 22.82 -39.60
N ALA A 68 -3.55 22.31 -39.23
CA ALA A 68 -4.20 21.07 -39.64
C ALA A 68 -4.43 20.92 -41.16
N ARG A 69 -4.53 19.67 -41.63
CA ARG A 69 -5.16 19.31 -42.90
C ARG A 69 -6.10 18.10 -42.75
N ALA A 70 -7.11 18.14 -43.60
CA ALA A 70 -8.42 17.54 -43.46
C ALA A 70 -8.55 16.11 -43.99
N ARG A 71 -9.61 15.44 -43.52
CA ARG A 71 -10.22 14.22 -44.08
C ARG A 71 -10.73 14.43 -45.51
N PRO A 72 -10.96 13.33 -46.23
CA PRO A 72 -12.19 13.19 -47.01
C PRO A 72 -13.04 11.99 -46.57
N ARG A 73 -14.35 12.23 -46.64
CA ARG A 73 -15.45 11.26 -46.59
C ARG A 73 -15.79 10.78 -48.01
N GLY A 74 -16.32 9.57 -48.11
CA GLY A 74 -17.11 9.02 -49.22
C GLY A 74 -17.08 7.49 -49.15
N GLY A 75 -18.15 6.71 -49.23
CA GLY A 75 -19.56 6.96 -49.52
C GLY A 75 -20.11 5.73 -50.28
N HIS A 76 -21.19 5.12 -49.76
CA HIS A 76 -22.19 4.23 -50.42
C HIS A 76 -21.71 2.91 -51.10
N ALA A 77 -22.49 1.85 -51.33
CA ALA A 77 -23.65 1.17 -50.73
C ALA A 77 -23.95 -0.07 -51.62
N HIS A 78 -24.63 -1.09 -51.07
CA HIS A 78 -25.42 -2.18 -51.72
C HIS A 78 -24.78 -3.45 -52.33
N GLY A 79 -25.43 -4.59 -52.03
CA GLY A 79 -25.41 -5.85 -52.80
C GLY A 79 -25.27 -7.14 -51.97
N SER A 80 -26.28 -7.55 -51.21
CA SER A 80 -27.14 -8.75 -51.41
C SER A 80 -26.46 -10.14 -51.56
N ALA A 81 -26.72 -10.98 -50.55
CA ALA A 81 -27.08 -12.42 -50.56
C ALA A 81 -26.29 -13.45 -51.40
N GLY A 82 -25.71 -14.43 -50.71
CA GLY A 82 -25.25 -15.71 -51.26
C GLY A 82 -25.08 -16.76 -50.16
N HIS A 83 -25.63 -17.95 -50.38
CA HIS A 83 -25.87 -19.02 -49.40
C HIS A 83 -24.65 -19.87 -49.00
N ARG A 84 -24.72 -20.38 -47.76
CA ARG A 84 -24.29 -21.71 -47.24
C ARG A 84 -22.88 -22.22 -47.55
N ALA A 85 -22.07 -22.34 -46.50
CA ALA A 85 -21.30 -23.56 -46.23
C ALA A 85 -21.10 -23.70 -44.72
N ALA A 86 -21.60 -24.80 -44.16
CA ALA A 86 -21.41 -25.19 -42.77
C ALA A 86 -19.96 -25.65 -42.58
N GLY A 87 -19.13 -24.77 -42.02
CA GLY A 87 -17.81 -25.09 -41.49
C GLY A 87 -17.91 -25.23 -39.98
N SER A 88 -17.86 -26.47 -39.50
CA SER A 88 -17.70 -26.82 -38.09
C SER A 88 -16.39 -26.23 -37.55
N LEU A 89 -16.43 -25.01 -37.03
CA LEU A 89 -15.38 -24.48 -36.18
C LEU A 89 -15.63 -25.05 -34.78
N SER A 90 -14.95 -26.15 -34.50
CA SER A 90 -14.83 -26.68 -33.14
C SER A 90 -14.25 -25.57 -32.28
N TRP A 91 -15.06 -24.98 -31.41
CA TRP A 91 -14.59 -24.09 -30.35
C TRP A 91 -13.80 -24.97 -29.40
N ALA A 92 -12.52 -25.16 -29.71
CA ALA A 92 -11.57 -25.70 -28.76
C ALA A 92 -11.63 -24.76 -27.56
N VAL A 93 -12.31 -25.23 -26.52
CA VAL A 93 -12.34 -24.65 -25.19
C VAL A 93 -10.87 -24.51 -24.82
N ILE A 94 -10.32 -23.30 -24.86
CA ILE A 94 -9.00 -23.05 -24.28
C ILE A 94 -9.23 -23.30 -22.80
N PRO A 95 -8.67 -24.37 -22.19
CA PRO A 95 -8.76 -24.49 -20.76
C PRO A 95 -7.95 -23.31 -20.24
N PHE A 96 -8.63 -22.34 -19.63
CA PHE A 96 -8.00 -21.35 -18.76
C PHE A 96 -7.47 -22.10 -17.52
N ALA A 97 -6.49 -22.97 -17.72
CA ALA A 97 -5.68 -23.57 -16.69
C ALA A 97 -4.61 -22.54 -16.33
N HIS A 98 -5.02 -21.50 -15.62
CA HIS A 98 -4.12 -20.77 -14.74
C HIS A 98 -4.68 -20.88 -13.32
N ASN A 99 -4.63 -22.10 -12.78
CA ASN A 99 -4.40 -22.30 -11.36
C ASN A 99 -3.04 -21.67 -11.03
N ARG A 100 -2.95 -20.34 -10.97
CA ARG A 100 -1.90 -19.69 -10.22
C ARG A 100 -2.36 -19.70 -8.77
N GLU A 101 -2.05 -20.80 -8.08
CA GLU A 101 -1.88 -20.73 -6.63
C GLU A 101 -0.74 -19.75 -6.38
N PHE A 102 -1.09 -18.47 -6.22
CA PHE A 102 -0.19 -17.49 -5.65
C PHE A 102 0.05 -17.90 -4.20
N CYS A 103 1.08 -18.72 -3.97
CA CYS A 103 1.71 -18.76 -2.66
C CYS A 103 2.29 -17.37 -2.41
N THR A 104 1.49 -16.49 -1.80
CA THR A 104 1.94 -15.18 -1.35
C THR A 104 2.99 -15.39 -0.26
N MET A 105 4.26 -15.16 -0.63
CA MET A 105 5.36 -15.10 0.32
C MET A 105 5.22 -13.85 1.20
N ALA A 106 5.52 -13.98 2.49
CA ALA A 106 5.60 -12.83 3.38
C ALA A 106 6.64 -11.83 2.85
N THR A 107 6.34 -10.53 2.95
CA THR A 107 7.26 -9.46 2.56
C THR A 107 7.67 -8.64 3.78
N THR A 108 8.92 -8.15 3.79
CA THR A 108 9.45 -7.31 4.86
C THR A 108 9.66 -5.89 4.33
N ARG A 109 9.28 -4.89 5.14
CA ARG A 109 9.56 -3.47 4.90
C ARG A 109 10.38 -2.93 6.06
N THR A 110 11.39 -2.12 5.73
CA THR A 110 12.41 -1.67 6.68
C THR A 110 12.43 -0.15 6.72
N ALA A 111 12.45 0.38 7.94
CA ALA A 111 12.86 1.73 8.28
C ALA A 111 13.90 1.63 9.41
N LYS A 112 14.81 2.60 9.48
CA LYS A 112 15.91 2.59 10.46
C LYS A 112 16.08 3.97 11.08
N THR A 113 16.22 4.01 12.40
CA THR A 113 16.47 5.25 13.16
C THR A 113 17.87 5.24 13.75
N HIS A 114 18.58 6.35 13.61
CA HIS A 114 19.80 6.67 14.37
C HIS A 114 19.45 7.70 15.45
N TRP A 115 20.03 7.58 16.65
CA TRP A 115 19.77 8.48 17.78
C TRP A 115 21.05 8.75 18.57
N GLU A 116 21.23 10.00 18.99
CA GLU A 116 22.37 10.45 19.79
C GLU A 116 21.89 11.31 20.97
N GLY A 117 22.47 11.07 22.15
CA GLY A 117 22.19 11.82 23.37
C GLY A 117 21.09 11.21 24.24
N ASN A 118 20.76 11.91 25.32
CA ASN A 118 19.67 11.55 26.22
C ASN A 118 18.29 11.86 25.60
N LEU A 119 17.19 11.59 26.30
CA LEU A 119 15.85 11.84 25.73
C LEU A 119 15.57 13.33 25.49
N LEU A 120 15.90 14.21 26.44
CA LEU A 120 15.49 15.61 26.44
C LEU A 120 16.27 16.46 25.43
N GLU A 121 17.57 16.20 25.30
CA GLU A 121 18.50 16.96 24.44
C GLU A 121 18.93 16.17 23.20
N GLY A 122 18.53 14.90 23.13
CA GLY A 122 18.91 14.02 22.04
C GLY A 122 18.19 14.34 20.74
N LYS A 123 18.79 13.83 19.68
CA LYS A 123 18.29 13.98 18.31
C LYS A 123 18.53 12.69 17.55
N GLY A 124 17.70 12.47 16.56
CA GLY A 124 17.83 11.33 15.68
C GLY A 124 17.35 11.62 14.28
N THR A 125 17.53 10.62 13.43
CA THR A 125 17.06 10.62 12.05
C THR A 125 16.46 9.26 11.74
N VAL A 126 15.26 9.23 11.14
CA VAL A 126 14.60 8.02 10.67
C VAL A 126 14.63 7.95 9.14
N ALA A 127 15.10 6.83 8.58
CA ALA A 127 15.19 6.57 7.15
C ALA A 127 14.18 5.50 6.73
N LEU A 128 13.37 5.79 5.69
CA LEU A 128 12.44 4.83 5.09
C LEU A 128 13.16 3.98 4.03
N GLU A 129 13.84 2.92 4.47
CA GLU A 129 14.80 2.20 3.64
C GLU A 129 14.17 1.39 2.50
N SER A 130 12.98 0.81 2.68
CA SER A 130 12.37 0.02 1.60
C SER A 130 11.89 0.88 0.44
N SER A 131 11.37 2.08 0.71
CA SER A 131 10.83 2.97 -0.31
C SER A 131 11.88 3.95 -0.85
N LYS A 132 12.95 4.20 -0.08
CA LYS A 132 13.98 5.22 -0.38
C LYS A 132 13.41 6.65 -0.52
N VAL A 133 12.21 6.88 0.02
CA VAL A 133 11.50 8.17 -0.12
C VAL A 133 12.20 9.29 0.66
N GLY A 134 12.82 8.99 1.80
CA GLY A 134 13.53 10.02 2.54
C GLY A 134 14.09 9.59 3.89
N THR A 135 14.82 10.53 4.47
CA THR A 135 15.32 10.53 5.84
C THR A 135 14.82 11.79 6.53
N TYR A 136 14.25 11.67 7.71
CA TYR A 136 13.60 12.75 8.44
C TYR A 136 14.19 12.88 9.84
N ASP A 137 14.33 14.10 10.32
CA ASP A 137 14.76 14.36 11.70
C ASP A 137 13.66 13.97 12.68
N VAL A 138 14.07 13.48 13.86
CA VAL A 138 13.22 13.20 15.01
C VAL A 138 13.89 13.70 16.28
N ASN A 139 13.11 14.27 17.20
CA ASN A 139 13.59 14.63 18.54
C ASN A 139 12.43 14.62 19.54
N TRP A 140 12.76 14.67 20.84
CA TRP A 140 11.75 14.64 21.89
C TRP A 140 10.88 15.91 21.94
N PRO A 141 11.42 17.14 21.86
CA PRO A 141 10.59 18.35 21.86
C PRO A 141 9.50 18.34 20.78
N ALA A 142 9.85 18.03 19.53
CA ALA A 142 8.89 17.97 18.43
C ALA A 142 7.85 16.86 18.59
N ARG A 143 8.20 15.78 19.30
CA ARG A 143 7.30 14.67 19.57
C ARG A 143 6.32 14.98 20.71
N ALA A 144 6.79 15.63 21.77
CA ALA A 144 6.02 15.87 22.99
C ALA A 144 5.23 17.19 22.96
N GLU A 145 5.58 18.11 22.05
CA GLU A 145 4.98 19.44 21.92
C GLU A 145 4.52 19.70 20.48
N GLN A 146 4.90 20.85 19.89
CA GLN A 146 4.56 21.21 18.52
C GLN A 146 5.56 20.59 17.53
N PRO A 147 5.10 20.05 16.38
CA PRO A 147 5.97 19.33 15.44
C PRO A 147 7.14 20.16 14.88
N ASN A 148 6.94 21.48 14.69
CA ASN A 148 7.98 22.40 14.21
C ASN A 148 8.72 21.93 12.93
N GLY A 149 8.02 21.18 12.06
CA GLY A 149 8.58 20.63 10.81
C GLY A 149 9.44 19.38 10.96
N VAL A 150 9.50 18.78 12.15
CA VAL A 150 10.22 17.55 12.47
C VAL A 150 9.20 16.41 12.59
N THR A 151 9.53 15.23 12.06
CA THR A 151 8.59 14.10 12.09
C THR A 151 8.53 13.45 13.47
N SER A 152 7.55 12.57 13.67
CA SER A 152 7.37 11.80 14.90
C SER A 152 6.96 10.35 14.58
N PRO A 153 7.17 9.40 15.51
CA PRO A 153 6.60 8.06 15.39
C PRO A 153 5.08 8.08 15.13
N GLU A 154 4.38 9.04 15.73
CA GLU A 154 2.93 9.20 15.61
C GLU A 154 2.51 9.62 14.19
N GLU A 155 3.24 10.54 13.55
CA GLU A 155 3.01 10.92 12.14
C GLU A 155 3.27 9.73 11.20
N LEU A 156 4.29 8.91 11.48
CA LEU A 156 4.56 7.70 10.70
C LEU A 156 3.46 6.64 10.86
N ILE A 157 2.87 6.51 12.06
CA ILE A 157 1.70 5.65 12.30
C ILE A 157 0.47 6.22 11.56
N ALA A 158 0.26 7.54 11.58
CA ALA A 158 -0.81 8.19 10.82
C ALA A 158 -0.70 7.90 9.32
N ALA A 159 0.51 7.99 8.76
CA ALA A 159 0.78 7.65 7.36
C ALA A 159 0.51 6.18 7.06
N ALA A 160 0.93 5.27 7.94
CA ALA A 160 0.66 3.84 7.79
C ALA A 160 -0.85 3.52 7.87
N HIS A 161 -1.58 4.16 8.80
CA HIS A 161 -2.98 3.88 9.02
C HIS A 161 -3.88 4.42 7.92
N SER A 162 -3.70 5.69 7.53
CA SER A 162 -4.44 6.32 6.43
C SER A 162 -4.26 5.57 5.10
N SER A 163 -3.03 5.18 4.77
CA SER A 163 -2.74 4.42 3.55
C SER A 163 -3.33 3.00 3.58
N CYS A 164 -3.21 2.29 4.70
CA CYS A 164 -3.76 0.95 4.86
C CYS A 164 -5.28 0.94 4.83
N TYR A 165 -5.93 1.88 5.53
CA TYR A 165 -7.38 2.07 5.50
C TYR A 165 -7.86 2.32 4.06
N SER A 166 -7.20 3.23 3.34
CA SER A 166 -7.57 3.58 1.96
C SER A 166 -7.56 2.36 1.04
N MET A 167 -6.51 1.54 1.13
CA MET A 167 -6.40 0.31 0.35
C MET A 167 -7.47 -0.72 0.72
N ALA A 168 -7.75 -0.89 2.02
CA ALA A 168 -8.77 -1.82 2.50
C ALA A 168 -10.18 -1.39 2.06
N PHE A 169 -10.50 -0.10 2.18
CA PHE A 169 -11.78 0.46 1.74
C PHE A 169 -12.00 0.23 0.23
N SER A 170 -11.01 0.57 -0.59
CA SER A 170 -11.08 0.33 -2.03
C SER A 170 -11.21 -1.16 -2.37
N HIS A 171 -10.52 -2.04 -1.64
CA HIS A 171 -10.60 -3.48 -1.84
C HIS A 171 -11.98 -4.04 -1.50
N GLY A 172 -12.56 -3.64 -0.37
CA GLY A 172 -13.89 -4.09 0.06
C GLY A 172 -14.99 -3.70 -0.93
N LEU A 173 -14.88 -2.51 -1.52
CA LEU A 173 -15.81 -2.05 -2.56
C LEU A 173 -15.63 -2.74 -3.91
N ALA A 174 -14.37 -3.02 -4.30
CA ALA A 174 -14.09 -3.74 -5.54
C ALA A 174 -14.73 -5.15 -5.55
N GLY A 175 -14.75 -5.83 -4.40
CA GLY A 175 -15.43 -7.13 -4.25
C GLY A 175 -16.95 -7.07 -4.47
N LYS A 176 -17.56 -5.88 -4.39
CA LYS A 176 -18.98 -5.62 -4.64
C LYS A 176 -19.26 -5.00 -6.01
N GLY A 177 -18.23 -4.86 -6.87
CA GLY A 177 -18.36 -4.29 -8.21
C GLY A 177 -18.34 -2.75 -8.27
N TYR A 178 -18.02 -2.07 -7.16
CA TYR A 178 -17.86 -0.61 -7.14
C TYR A 178 -16.41 -0.21 -7.41
N THR A 179 -16.24 0.96 -8.03
CA THR A 179 -14.92 1.57 -8.26
C THR A 179 -14.86 2.91 -7.54
N VAL A 180 -13.82 3.10 -6.74
CA VAL A 180 -13.55 4.37 -6.06
C VAL A 180 -12.86 5.32 -7.04
N GLU A 181 -13.49 6.45 -7.35
CA GLU A 181 -12.91 7.47 -8.25
C GLU A 181 -11.96 8.41 -7.51
N ALA A 182 -12.29 8.75 -6.26
CA ALA A 182 -11.46 9.56 -5.39
C ALA A 182 -11.61 9.08 -3.94
N LEU A 183 -10.51 9.12 -3.19
CA LEU A 183 -10.48 8.77 -1.78
C LEU A 183 -9.38 9.55 -1.09
N ASP A 184 -9.79 10.42 -0.18
CA ASP A 184 -8.91 11.14 0.71
C ASP A 184 -9.13 10.60 2.13
N THR A 185 -8.06 10.11 2.75
CA THR A 185 -8.08 9.65 4.14
C THR A 185 -7.03 10.40 4.93
N GLN A 186 -7.45 11.06 6.00
CA GLN A 186 -6.59 11.63 7.02
C GLN A 186 -6.65 10.75 8.27
N ALA A 187 -5.50 10.58 8.94
CA ALA A 187 -5.41 9.97 10.24
C ALA A 187 -4.72 10.94 11.20
N ASP A 188 -5.39 11.27 12.30
CA ASP A 188 -4.82 12.08 13.38
C ASP A 188 -4.52 11.17 14.57
N VAL A 189 -3.25 11.05 14.95
CA VAL A 189 -2.79 10.16 16.02
C VAL A 189 -2.46 11.00 17.26
N THR A 190 -3.16 10.75 18.36
CA THR A 190 -2.97 11.45 19.62
C THR A 190 -1.95 10.73 20.49
N PHE A 191 -0.91 11.45 20.91
CA PHE A 191 0.08 10.98 21.87
C PHE A 191 0.12 11.89 23.10
N GLN A 192 0.11 11.26 24.27
CA GLN A 192 0.19 11.92 25.57
C GLN A 192 1.46 11.43 26.28
N PRO A 193 2.45 12.31 26.54
CA PRO A 193 3.62 11.96 27.32
C PRO A 193 3.23 11.36 28.68
N GLY A 194 3.84 10.22 29.03
CA GLY A 194 3.54 9.46 30.25
C GLY A 194 2.40 8.45 30.12
N GLU A 195 1.57 8.54 29.08
CA GLU A 195 0.45 7.62 28.83
C GLU A 195 0.62 6.80 27.55
N GLY A 196 1.14 7.42 26.48
CA GLY A 196 1.36 6.79 25.17
C GLY A 196 0.37 7.27 24.10
N ILE A 197 0.13 6.44 23.09
CA ILE A 197 -0.85 6.73 22.03
C ILE A 197 -2.25 6.44 22.58
N THR A 198 -3.07 7.48 22.70
CA THR A 198 -4.38 7.42 23.36
C THR A 198 -5.54 7.37 22.38
N GLY A 199 -5.34 7.81 21.14
CA GLY A 199 -6.39 7.79 20.13
C GLY A 199 -5.90 7.93 18.70
N ILE A 200 -6.76 7.52 17.77
CA ILE A 200 -6.60 7.75 16.33
C ILE A 200 -7.96 8.17 15.77
N ALA A 201 -8.02 9.31 15.09
CA ALA A 201 -9.20 9.77 14.39
C ALA A 201 -9.00 9.65 12.87
N LEU A 202 -9.84 8.87 12.20
CA LEU A 202 -9.86 8.77 10.75
C LEU A 202 -10.92 9.72 10.18
N THR A 203 -10.53 10.54 9.21
CA THR A 203 -11.45 11.36 8.41
C THR A 203 -11.37 10.94 6.95
N VAL A 204 -12.49 10.59 6.35
CA VAL A 204 -12.56 9.96 5.03
C VAL A 204 -13.55 10.70 4.15
N LYS A 205 -13.12 11.05 2.94
CA LYS A 205 -13.98 11.56 1.88
C LYS A 205 -13.79 10.73 0.63
N ALA A 206 -14.87 10.20 0.07
CA ALA A 206 -14.77 9.34 -1.09
C ALA A 206 -15.82 9.67 -2.15
N ARG A 207 -15.42 9.56 -3.42
CA ARG A 207 -16.34 9.57 -4.57
C ARG A 207 -16.46 8.15 -5.11
N VAL A 208 -17.65 7.57 -5.01
CA VAL A 208 -17.93 6.22 -5.50
C VAL A 208 -19.26 6.22 -6.26
N PRO A 209 -19.25 6.35 -7.59
CA PRO A 209 -20.48 6.40 -8.38
C PRO A 209 -21.36 5.18 -8.16
N GLY A 210 -22.66 5.43 -7.94
CA GLY A 210 -23.67 4.38 -7.78
C GLY A 210 -23.69 3.69 -6.41
N LEU A 211 -22.79 4.04 -5.49
CA LEU A 211 -22.82 3.52 -4.12
C LEU A 211 -23.87 4.26 -3.29
N SER A 212 -24.68 3.53 -2.53
CA SER A 212 -25.61 4.13 -1.58
C SER A 212 -24.87 4.64 -0.33
N GLU A 213 -25.44 5.64 0.36
CA GLU A 213 -24.85 6.14 1.62
C GLU A 213 -24.76 5.03 2.68
N GLU A 214 -25.76 4.15 2.76
CA GLU A 214 -25.76 3.03 3.70
C GLU A 214 -24.63 2.03 3.40
N ASP A 215 -24.47 1.62 2.13
CA ASP A 215 -23.39 0.72 1.72
C ASP A 215 -22.01 1.37 1.90
N PHE A 216 -21.92 2.68 1.69
CA PHE A 216 -20.71 3.45 1.93
C PHE A 216 -20.32 3.43 3.41
N GLN A 217 -21.24 3.77 4.31
CA GLN A 217 -20.97 3.75 5.74
C GLN A 217 -20.60 2.35 6.23
N ALA A 218 -21.29 1.30 5.73
CA ALA A 218 -20.96 -0.07 6.04
C ALA A 218 -19.55 -0.47 5.58
N ALA A 219 -19.16 -0.11 4.35
CA ALA A 219 -17.82 -0.37 3.83
C ALA A 219 -16.73 0.41 4.58
N ALA A 220 -17.02 1.66 4.98
CA ALA A 220 -16.11 2.50 5.74
C ALA A 220 -15.84 1.91 7.14
N GLN A 221 -16.88 1.46 7.85
CA GLN A 221 -16.71 0.79 9.14
C GLN A 221 -16.00 -0.56 9.02
N ASP A 222 -16.29 -1.33 7.97
CA ASP A 222 -15.60 -2.59 7.70
C ASP A 222 -14.09 -2.38 7.48
N ALA A 223 -13.71 -1.40 6.65
CA ALA A 223 -12.32 -1.04 6.42
C ALA A 223 -11.64 -0.56 7.72
N LYS A 224 -12.34 0.22 8.54
CA LYS A 224 -11.84 0.70 9.84
C LYS A 224 -11.51 -0.47 10.76
N ALA A 225 -12.39 -1.47 10.82
CA ALA A 225 -12.19 -2.64 11.68
C ALA A 225 -11.11 -3.57 11.13
N ASN A 226 -11.08 -3.78 9.81
CA ASN A 226 -10.40 -4.94 9.23
C ASN A 226 -9.12 -4.62 8.44
N CYS A 227 -8.74 -3.36 8.25
CA CYS A 227 -7.46 -3.08 7.62
C CYS A 227 -6.30 -3.62 8.49
N PRO A 228 -5.23 -4.21 7.90
CA PRO A 228 -4.14 -4.81 8.67
C PRO A 228 -3.51 -3.89 9.72
N VAL A 229 -3.41 -2.59 9.46
CA VAL A 229 -2.87 -1.62 10.43
C VAL A 229 -3.84 -1.38 11.58
N SER A 230 -5.15 -1.28 11.35
CA SER A 230 -6.14 -1.21 12.43
C SER A 230 -6.06 -2.44 13.35
N GLN A 231 -5.94 -3.63 12.77
CA GLN A 231 -5.81 -4.88 13.52
C GLN A 231 -4.53 -4.92 14.35
N ALA A 232 -3.41 -4.45 13.80
CA ALA A 232 -2.15 -4.33 14.53
C ALA A 232 -2.22 -3.28 15.67
N LEU A 233 -3.01 -2.22 15.49
CA LEU A 233 -3.19 -1.12 16.44
C LEU A 233 -4.36 -1.32 17.42
N ALA A 234 -4.87 -2.55 17.56
CA ALA A 234 -6.00 -2.86 18.44
C ALA A 234 -5.78 -2.51 19.93
N GLY A 235 -4.54 -2.23 20.35
CA GLY A 235 -4.22 -1.72 21.69
C GLY A 235 -4.62 -0.26 21.93
N VAL A 236 -4.87 0.53 20.87
CA VAL A 236 -5.34 1.91 20.99
C VAL A 236 -6.85 1.89 21.27
N LYS A 237 -7.24 2.33 22.48
CA LYS A 237 -8.61 2.22 22.98
C LYS A 237 -9.63 3.02 22.17
N ASN A 238 -9.20 4.11 21.52
CA ASN A 238 -10.08 5.04 20.85
C ASN A 238 -9.68 5.25 19.38
N ILE A 239 -10.20 4.40 18.50
CA ILE A 239 -10.11 4.62 17.04
C ILE A 239 -11.47 5.07 16.54
N THR A 240 -11.59 6.30 16.04
CA THR A 240 -12.84 6.89 15.54
C THR A 240 -12.81 7.04 14.02
N LEU A 241 -13.99 7.23 13.42
CA LEU A 241 -14.14 7.41 11.98
C LEU A 241 -15.24 8.45 11.71
N ALA A 242 -14.92 9.45 10.90
CA ALA A 242 -15.85 10.32 10.20
C ALA A 242 -15.71 10.06 8.70
N ALA A 243 -16.77 9.57 8.06
CA ALA A 243 -16.77 9.22 6.64
C ALA A 243 -17.88 9.95 5.89
N GLU A 244 -17.54 10.53 4.73
CA GLU A 244 -18.43 11.31 3.88
C GLU A 244 -18.34 10.81 2.42
N LEU A 245 -19.48 10.50 1.81
CA LEU A 245 -19.61 10.23 0.38
C LEU A 245 -19.85 11.57 -0.35
N ILE A 246 -19.02 11.88 -1.37
CA ILE A 246 -18.99 13.17 -2.09
C ILE A 246 -19.15 13.06 -3.61
#